data_AF-A0A9P6ZV92-F1
#
_entry.id   AF-A0A9P6ZV92-F1
#
_cell.length_a   1.000
_cell.length_b   1.000
_cell.length_c   1.000
_cell.angle_alpha   90.00
_cell.angle_beta   90.00
_cell.angle_gamma   90.00
#
_symmetry.space_group_name_H-M   'P 1'
#
loop_
_entity.id
_entity.type
_entity.pdbx_description
1 polymer ?
#
loop_
_entity_poly.entity_id
_entity_poly.type
_entity_poly.pdbx_seq_one_letter_code
_entity_poly.pdbx_strand_id
1 'polypeptide(L)'
;MTAKLEDLVAHFGGESARTHCFLHVVNLIAKSLIKEFDLPKKKADEVLSRAEEDMQEFTTDIEWEDQITVAENRDGDPNSDKFDNTEGWVDEMSELMDVKRKELQTNIQPIRLLLVKLRKLAYKMIHSMTLILPEWKLTLAELKLPERIMPRDVSTRWNSTFDMLLFAIEYRAAIDTMMDK
;
A
#
# COMPACT_ATOMS: atom_id res chain seq x y z
N MET A 1 -9.97 -9.62 -32.97
CA MET A 1 -10.10 -10.43 -31.74
C MET A 1 -11.35 -10.00 -30.96
N THR A 2 -11.55 -8.70 -30.73
CA THR A 2 -12.76 -8.12 -30.10
C THR A 2 -14.07 -8.42 -30.85
N ALA A 3 -14.10 -8.26 -32.18
CA ALA A 3 -15.29 -8.55 -33.00
C ALA A 3 -15.79 -10.01 -32.84
N LYS A 4 -14.87 -10.97 -32.71
CA LYS A 4 -15.23 -12.37 -32.46
C LYS A 4 -15.73 -12.62 -31.03
N LEU A 5 -15.27 -11.83 -30.06
CA LEU A 5 -15.71 -11.95 -28.66
C LEU A 5 -17.10 -11.36 -28.45
N GLU A 6 -17.44 -10.31 -29.18
CA GLU A 6 -18.80 -9.74 -29.25
C GLU A 6 -19.81 -10.77 -29.77
N ASP A 7 -19.43 -11.55 -30.78
CA ASP A 7 -20.27 -12.65 -31.29
C ASP A 7 -20.38 -13.86 -30.33
N LEU A 8 -19.32 -14.13 -29.55
CA LEU A 8 -19.22 -15.33 -28.70
C LEU A 8 -19.73 -15.13 -27.27
N VAL A 9 -19.78 -13.89 -26.78
CA VAL A 9 -20.15 -13.56 -25.40
C VAL A 9 -21.26 -12.52 -25.43
N ALA A 10 -22.49 -12.98 -25.20
CA ALA A 10 -23.71 -12.17 -25.35
C ALA A 10 -23.77 -10.87 -24.53
N HIS A 11 -22.92 -10.72 -23.52
CA HIS A 11 -22.86 -9.54 -22.63
C HIS A 11 -21.55 -8.73 -22.80
N PHE A 12 -20.71 -9.09 -23.77
CA PHE A 12 -19.46 -8.37 -24.03
C PHE A 12 -19.76 -7.09 -24.81
N GLY A 13 -19.60 -5.93 -24.15
CA GLY A 13 -19.89 -4.60 -24.72
C GLY A 13 -18.88 -4.11 -25.76
N GLY A 14 -18.36 -5.00 -26.60
CA GLY A 14 -17.48 -4.69 -27.73
C GLY A 14 -16.16 -4.02 -27.33
N GLU A 15 -15.67 -3.09 -28.15
CA GLU A 15 -14.38 -2.43 -27.96
C GLU A 15 -14.27 -1.60 -26.67
N SER A 16 -15.37 -0.98 -26.22
CA SER A 16 -15.38 -0.24 -24.95
C SER A 16 -15.20 -1.16 -23.75
N ALA A 17 -15.84 -2.34 -23.76
CA ALA A 17 -15.69 -3.33 -22.69
C ALA A 17 -14.25 -3.88 -22.63
N ARG A 18 -13.55 -3.97 -23.78
CA ARG A 18 -12.16 -4.45 -23.84
C ARG A 18 -11.21 -3.61 -22.96
N THR A 19 -11.33 -2.28 -23.00
CA THR A 19 -10.47 -1.40 -22.20
C THR A 19 -10.71 -1.60 -20.71
N HIS A 20 -11.97 -1.77 -20.30
CA HIS A 20 -12.33 -2.08 -18.91
C HIS A 20 -11.83 -3.45 -18.48
N CYS A 21 -12.01 -4.50 -19.31
CA CYS A 21 -11.49 -5.83 -19.03
C CYS A 21 -9.96 -5.83 -18.90
N PHE A 22 -9.26 -5.11 -19.76
CA PHE A 22 -7.80 -5.00 -19.68
C PHE A 22 -7.34 -4.30 -18.41
N LEU A 23 -7.96 -3.16 -18.07
CA LEU A 23 -7.66 -2.43 -16.85
C LEU A 23 -7.96 -3.27 -15.60
N HIS A 24 -9.07 -4.02 -15.60
CA HIS A 24 -9.45 -4.95 -14.55
C HIS A 24 -8.40 -6.05 -14.36
N VAL A 25 -7.96 -6.70 -15.45
CA VAL A 25 -6.91 -7.73 -15.40
C VAL A 25 -5.59 -7.16 -14.89
N VAL A 26 -5.19 -5.97 -15.32
CA VAL A 26 -3.96 -5.31 -14.82
C VAL A 26 -4.08 -5.02 -13.32
N ASN A 27 -5.24 -4.55 -12.88
CA ASN A 27 -5.53 -4.30 -11.47
C ASN A 27 -5.46 -5.60 -10.65
N LEU A 28 -6.02 -6.70 -11.16
CA LEU A 28 -5.93 -8.02 -10.53
C LEU A 28 -4.50 -8.53 -10.41
N ILE A 29 -3.71 -8.43 -11.48
CA ILE A 29 -2.29 -8.82 -11.48
C ILE A 29 -1.52 -8.00 -10.44
N ALA A 30 -1.71 -6.69 -10.43
CA ALA A 30 -1.07 -5.80 -9.46
C ALA A 30 -1.45 -6.18 -8.03
N LYS A 31 -2.74 -6.40 -7.75
CA LYS A 31 -3.22 -6.85 -6.43
C LYS A 31 -2.61 -8.18 -6.01
N SER A 32 -2.52 -9.15 -6.92
CA SER A 32 -1.94 -10.47 -6.64
C SER A 32 -0.47 -10.36 -6.24
N LEU A 33 0.31 -9.56 -6.96
CA LEU A 33 1.74 -9.36 -6.66
C LEU A 33 1.95 -8.57 -5.36
N ILE A 34 1.16 -7.53 -5.12
CA ILE A 34 1.30 -6.68 -3.92
C ILE A 34 0.87 -7.44 -2.65
N LYS A 35 -0.13 -8.32 -2.75
CA LYS A 35 -0.63 -9.12 -1.63
C LYS A 35 0.44 -9.96 -0.94
N GLU A 36 1.48 -10.37 -1.67
CA GLU A 36 2.62 -11.08 -1.07
C GLU A 36 3.37 -10.23 -0.03
N PHE A 37 3.35 -8.91 -0.17
CA PHE A 37 4.01 -7.97 0.73
C PHE A 37 3.08 -7.40 1.80
N ASP A 38 1.79 -7.71 1.75
CA ASP A 38 0.85 -7.32 2.79
C ASP A 38 0.98 -8.23 4.02
N LEU A 39 0.78 -7.64 5.20
CA LEU A 39 0.81 -8.38 6.46
C LEU A 39 -0.57 -8.96 6.78
N PRO A 40 -0.65 -10.21 7.28
CA PRO A 40 -1.87 -10.75 7.83
C PRO A 40 -2.36 -9.88 9.00
N LYS A 41 -3.67 -9.60 9.04
CA LYS A 41 -4.31 -8.64 9.97
C LYS A 41 -3.77 -8.65 11.42
N LYS A 42 -3.56 -9.84 12.02
CA LYS A 42 -3.03 -9.96 13.38
C LYS A 42 -1.55 -9.60 13.52
N LYS A 43 -0.73 -9.96 12.53
CA LYS A 43 0.71 -9.69 12.51
C LYS A 43 1.00 -8.24 12.11
N ALA A 44 0.12 -7.64 11.31
CA ALA A 44 0.18 -6.22 11.01
C ALA A 44 0.12 -5.42 12.32
N ASP A 45 -0.89 -5.61 13.16
CA ASP A 45 -1.04 -4.85 14.42
C ASP A 45 0.17 -5.02 15.37
N GLU A 46 0.72 -6.23 15.53
CA GLU A 46 1.92 -6.46 16.34
C GLU A 46 3.18 -5.80 15.76
N VAL A 47 3.37 -5.88 14.44
CA VAL A 47 4.49 -5.26 13.74
C VAL A 47 4.33 -3.74 13.68
N LEU A 48 3.10 -3.26 13.57
CA LEU A 48 2.74 -1.85 13.58
C LEU A 48 3.06 -1.24 14.94
N SER A 49 2.72 -1.95 16.03
CA SER A 49 3.05 -1.56 17.41
C SER A 49 4.56 -1.54 17.65
N ARG A 50 5.29 -2.54 17.14
CA ARG A 50 6.76 -2.56 17.23
C ARG A 50 7.43 -1.48 16.36
N ALA A 51 6.90 -1.22 15.17
CA ALA A 51 7.39 -0.14 14.29
C ALA A 51 7.00 1.25 14.81
N GLU A 52 5.95 1.35 15.63
CA GLU A 52 5.60 2.53 16.42
C GLU A 52 6.58 2.72 17.57
N GLU A 53 6.99 1.65 18.26
CA GLU A 53 8.08 1.67 19.25
C GLU A 53 9.41 2.13 18.64
N ASP A 54 9.73 1.71 17.40
CA ASP A 54 10.91 2.22 16.68
C ASP A 54 10.77 3.69 16.22
N MET A 55 9.57 4.28 16.31
CA MET A 55 9.26 5.68 15.95
C MET A 55 9.02 6.55 17.20
N GLN A 56 9.44 6.08 18.39
CA GLN A 56 9.05 6.63 19.69
C GLN A 56 9.70 7.94 20.14
N GLU A 57 10.54 8.61 19.34
CA GLU A 57 10.99 9.96 19.75
C GLU A 57 10.04 11.09 19.27
N PHE A 58 9.07 10.83 18.38
CA PHE A 58 8.30 11.93 17.77
C PHE A 58 6.88 12.18 18.25
N THR A 59 6.18 11.23 18.88
CA THR A 59 4.73 11.43 19.11
C THR A 59 4.17 10.72 20.35
N THR A 60 4.34 11.29 21.54
CA THR A 60 3.64 10.84 22.77
C THR A 60 2.18 11.34 22.87
N ASP A 61 1.49 11.62 21.76
CA ASP A 61 0.12 12.17 21.78
C ASP A 61 -0.79 11.69 20.63
N ILE A 62 -0.48 10.57 19.96
CA ILE A 62 -1.22 10.05 18.78
C ILE A 62 -1.94 8.73 19.09
N GLU A 63 -2.44 8.51 20.30
CA GLU A 63 -3.16 7.25 20.60
C GLU A 63 -4.59 7.20 20.01
N TRP A 64 -5.19 8.35 19.64
CA TRP A 64 -6.59 8.38 19.17
C TRP A 64 -6.74 8.37 17.64
N GLU A 65 -5.83 9.00 16.89
CA GLU A 65 -5.86 9.02 15.42
C GLU A 65 -5.37 7.69 14.82
N ASP A 66 -4.57 6.92 15.56
CA ASP A 66 -4.04 5.63 15.10
C ASP A 66 -5.08 4.48 15.13
N GLN A 67 -6.19 4.62 15.86
CA GLN A 67 -7.32 3.70 15.69
C GLN A 67 -8.08 3.94 14.38
N ILE A 68 -8.02 5.16 13.84
CA ILE A 68 -8.65 5.54 12.57
C ILE A 68 -7.77 5.15 11.38
N THR A 69 -6.44 5.26 11.45
CA THR A 69 -5.53 4.71 10.41
C THR A 69 -5.75 3.22 10.21
N VAL A 70 -5.85 2.47 11.30
CA VAL A 70 -6.13 1.05 11.20
C VAL A 70 -7.60 0.87 10.80
N ALA A 71 -8.59 1.66 11.25
CA ALA A 71 -10.00 1.58 10.84
C ALA A 71 -10.27 1.88 9.35
N GLU A 72 -9.68 2.93 8.79
CA GLU A 72 -9.81 3.31 7.38
C GLU A 72 -8.98 2.42 6.45
N ASN A 73 -7.95 1.74 6.99
CA ASN A 73 -7.31 0.61 6.31
C ASN A 73 -7.99 -0.75 6.65
N ARG A 74 -8.87 -0.83 7.68
CA ARG A 74 -9.65 -2.01 8.12
C ARG A 74 -10.92 -2.12 7.30
N ASP A 75 -11.59 -1.01 7.04
CA ASP A 75 -12.62 -0.88 6.02
C ASP A 75 -11.89 -0.72 4.69
N GLY A 76 -11.50 -1.88 4.13
CA GLY A 76 -11.53 -1.98 2.67
C GLY A 76 -12.82 -1.33 2.20
N ASP A 77 -12.71 -0.46 1.20
CA ASP A 77 -13.81 0.26 0.58
C ASP A 77 -15.11 -0.56 0.68
N PRO A 78 -16.26 0.00 1.14
CA PRO A 78 -17.54 -0.71 1.06
C PRO A 78 -17.84 -1.20 -0.36
N ASN A 79 -17.18 -0.60 -1.36
CA ASN A 79 -17.15 -0.95 -2.77
C ASN A 79 -15.84 -1.67 -3.21
N SER A 80 -14.95 -2.03 -2.27
CA SER A 80 -14.00 -3.12 -2.44
C SER A 80 -14.87 -4.35 -2.54
N ASP A 81 -15.19 -4.70 -3.78
CA ASP A 81 -15.92 -5.89 -4.11
C ASP A 81 -15.32 -7.04 -3.30
N LYS A 82 -16.07 -7.50 -2.30
CA LYS A 82 -15.91 -8.84 -1.71
C LYS A 82 -16.05 -9.93 -2.78
N PHE A 83 -16.36 -9.52 -4.02
CA PHE A 83 -16.38 -10.30 -5.24
C PHE A 83 -15.06 -10.30 -6.05
N ASP A 84 -14.11 -9.39 -5.81
CA ASP A 84 -12.87 -9.31 -6.60
C ASP A 84 -11.79 -10.31 -6.14
N ASN A 85 -11.94 -10.87 -4.94
CA ASN A 85 -11.18 -12.05 -4.51
C ASN A 85 -11.89 -13.36 -4.90
N THR A 86 -12.91 -13.30 -5.76
CA THR A 86 -13.72 -14.43 -6.21
C THR A 86 -13.38 -14.83 -7.66
N GLU A 87 -12.22 -14.41 -8.18
CA GLU A 87 -11.72 -14.91 -9.47
C GLU A 87 -10.77 -16.12 -9.31
N GLY A 88 -10.83 -16.89 -8.22
CA GLY A 88 -10.17 -18.22 -8.17
C GLY A 88 -8.66 -18.24 -8.46
N TRP A 89 -7.98 -17.09 -8.39
CA TRP A 89 -6.53 -17.00 -8.56
C TRP A 89 -5.87 -17.72 -7.39
N VAL A 90 -5.00 -18.66 -7.73
CA VAL A 90 -4.28 -19.49 -6.77
C VAL A 90 -3.31 -18.59 -5.98
N ASP A 91 -3.40 -18.63 -4.66
CA ASP A 91 -2.38 -18.05 -3.80
C ASP A 91 -1.13 -18.94 -3.89
N GLU A 92 -0.20 -18.62 -4.78
CA GLU A 92 1.00 -19.43 -5.04
C GLU A 92 1.85 -19.62 -3.76
N MET A 93 1.82 -18.66 -2.85
CA MET A 93 2.44 -18.77 -1.52
C MET A 93 1.80 -19.85 -0.64
N SER A 94 0.52 -20.17 -0.86
CA SER A 94 -0.19 -21.26 -0.18
C SER A 94 0.19 -22.65 -0.70
N GLU A 95 0.75 -22.74 -1.90
CA GLU A 95 1.20 -24.00 -2.52
C GLU A 95 2.70 -24.28 -2.31
N LEU A 96 3.46 -23.27 -1.88
CA LEU A 96 4.87 -23.42 -1.50
C LEU A 96 5.03 -24.33 -0.28
N MET A 97 5.98 -25.29 -0.39
CA MET A 97 6.42 -26.12 0.73
C MET A 97 6.84 -25.26 1.92
N ASP A 98 6.57 -25.73 3.14
CA ASP A 98 6.77 -24.98 4.39
C ASP A 98 8.18 -24.38 4.53
N VAL A 99 9.21 -25.08 4.03
CA VAL A 99 10.60 -24.60 4.06
C VAL A 99 10.78 -23.38 3.15
N LYS A 100 10.39 -23.48 1.88
CA LYS A 100 10.51 -22.38 0.91
C LYS A 100 9.60 -21.20 1.29
N ARG A 101 8.43 -21.47 1.87
CA ARG A 101 7.53 -20.44 2.39
C ARG A 101 8.16 -19.65 3.52
N LYS A 102 8.83 -20.31 4.48
CA LYS A 102 9.51 -19.63 5.59
C LYS A 102 10.71 -18.79 5.12
N GLU A 103 11.48 -19.32 4.18
CA GLU A 103 12.59 -18.60 3.57
C GLU A 103 12.08 -17.35 2.83
N LEU A 104 11.07 -17.50 1.98
CA LEU A 104 10.44 -16.38 1.28
C LEU A 104 9.87 -15.36 2.27
N GLN A 105 9.15 -15.81 3.30
CA GLN A 105 8.64 -14.93 4.36
C GLN A 105 9.77 -14.14 5.05
N THR A 106 10.91 -14.76 5.30
CA THR A 106 12.08 -14.09 5.90
C THR A 106 12.64 -13.02 4.97
N ASN A 107 12.78 -13.34 3.69
CA ASN A 107 13.31 -12.42 2.69
C ASN A 107 12.39 -11.22 2.43
N ILE A 108 11.06 -11.40 2.47
CA ILE A 108 10.09 -10.32 2.26
C ILE A 108 9.80 -9.50 3.51
N GLN A 109 10.05 -10.03 4.73
CA GLN A 109 9.83 -9.28 5.99
C GLN A 109 10.33 -7.82 5.94
N PRO A 110 11.59 -7.53 5.55
CA PRO A 110 12.09 -6.15 5.52
C PRO A 110 11.28 -5.26 4.57
N ILE A 111 10.85 -5.80 3.42
CA ILE A 111 10.02 -5.06 2.45
C ILE A 111 8.63 -4.79 3.03
N ARG A 112 8.04 -5.76 3.72
CA ARG A 112 6.74 -5.58 4.39
C ARG A 112 6.82 -4.49 5.46
N LEU A 113 7.88 -4.50 6.26
CA LEU A 113 8.14 -3.49 7.29
C LEU A 113 8.29 -2.09 6.67
N LEU A 114 9.07 -1.97 5.60
CA LEU A 114 9.26 -0.72 4.88
C LEU A 114 7.93 -0.17 4.35
N LEU A 115 7.13 -1.01 3.68
CA LEU A 115 5.82 -0.60 3.14
C LEU A 115 4.87 -0.13 4.23
N VAL A 116 4.85 -0.81 5.37
CA VAL A 116 4.07 -0.39 6.53
C VAL A 116 4.50 1.00 7.02
N LYS A 117 5.80 1.23 7.18
CA LYS A 117 6.34 2.51 7.64
C LYS A 117 6.02 3.65 6.64
N LEU A 118 6.17 3.41 5.34
CA LEU A 118 5.86 4.39 4.29
C LEU A 118 4.36 4.71 4.23
N ARG A 119 3.48 3.70 4.27
CA ARG A 119 2.03 3.89 4.27
C ARG A 119 1.57 4.72 5.47
N LYS A 120 2.14 4.46 6.64
CA LYS A 120 1.89 5.25 7.86
C LYS A 120 2.36 6.68 7.71
N LEU A 121 3.58 6.90 7.22
CA LEU A 121 4.10 8.25 6.99
C LEU A 121 3.21 9.03 6.01
N ALA A 122 2.89 8.45 4.85
CA ALA A 122 2.01 9.06 3.85
C ALA A 122 0.66 9.45 4.45
N TYR A 123 0.05 8.57 5.24
CA TYR A 123 -1.19 8.87 5.94
C TYR A 123 -1.02 10.02 6.92
N LYS A 124 -0.03 9.95 7.81
CA LYS A 124 0.20 10.98 8.85
C LYS A 124 0.51 12.34 8.22
N MET A 125 1.19 12.41 7.09
CA MET A 125 1.41 13.66 6.37
C MET A 125 0.11 14.30 5.85
N ILE A 126 -0.89 13.49 5.49
CA ILE A 126 -2.19 13.97 4.98
C ILE A 126 -3.13 14.33 6.13
N HIS A 127 -3.16 13.52 7.18
CA HIS A 127 -4.17 13.61 8.24
C HIS A 127 -3.66 14.27 9.53
N SER A 128 -2.35 14.25 9.81
CA SER A 128 -1.73 14.89 10.97
C SER A 128 -1.00 16.18 10.55
N MET A 129 -1.79 17.19 10.18
CA MET A 129 -1.30 18.46 9.63
C MET A 129 -0.53 19.33 10.64
N THR A 130 -0.63 19.03 11.94
CA THR A 130 -0.11 19.89 13.01
C THR A 130 1.28 19.50 13.52
N LEU A 131 1.72 18.26 13.29
CA LEU A 131 2.98 17.74 13.80
C LEU A 131 3.92 17.29 12.67
N ILE A 132 3.49 16.31 11.88
CA ILE A 132 4.32 15.69 10.85
C ILE A 132 4.51 16.61 9.65
N LEU A 133 3.45 17.31 9.23
CA LEU A 133 3.52 18.15 8.04
C LEU A 133 4.45 19.38 8.20
N PRO A 134 4.43 20.12 9.33
CA PRO A 134 5.39 21.21 9.55
C PRO A 134 6.84 20.72 9.58
N GLU A 135 7.10 19.63 10.29
CA GLU A 135 8.46 19.08 10.36
C GLU A 135 8.95 18.60 9.00
N TRP A 136 8.12 17.89 8.24
CA TRP A 136 8.42 17.50 6.88
C TRP A 136 8.82 18.70 6.02
N LYS A 137 8.05 19.80 6.09
CA LYS A 137 8.38 21.02 5.33
C LYS A 137 9.70 21.64 5.75
N LEU A 138 10.03 21.63 7.05
CA LEU A 138 11.32 22.09 7.55
C LEU A 138 12.46 21.24 6.97
N THR A 139 12.33 19.91 7.02
CA THR A 139 13.32 18.99 6.43
C THR A 139 13.48 19.20 4.92
N LEU A 140 12.38 19.42 4.18
CA LEU A 140 12.47 19.73 2.76
C LEU A 140 13.17 21.07 2.49
N ALA A 141 12.93 22.09 3.32
CA ALA A 141 13.59 23.39 3.19
C ALA A 141 15.10 23.28 3.47
N GLU A 142 15.50 22.52 4.50
CA GLU A 142 16.90 22.25 4.83
C GLU A 142 17.62 21.51 3.69
N LEU A 143 16.96 20.51 3.11
CA LEU A 143 17.48 19.72 1.98
C LEU A 143 17.30 20.41 0.62
N LYS A 144 16.68 21.59 0.57
CA LYS A 144 16.38 22.36 -0.65
C LYS A 144 15.57 21.57 -1.69
N LEU A 145 14.68 20.72 -1.23
CA LEU A 145 13.78 19.92 -2.07
C LEU A 145 12.45 20.66 -2.32
N PRO A 146 11.79 20.43 -3.47
CA PRO A 146 10.47 21.00 -3.72
C PRO A 146 9.44 20.53 -2.67
N GLU A 147 8.61 21.44 -2.16
CA GLU A 147 7.52 21.11 -1.24
C GLU A 147 6.48 20.21 -1.92
N ARG A 148 6.52 18.91 -1.62
CA ARG A 148 5.54 17.90 -2.04
C ARG A 148 5.21 16.97 -0.87
N ILE A 149 4.03 16.36 -0.89
CA ILE A 149 3.57 15.39 0.10
C ILE A 149 3.54 14.00 -0.55
N MET A 150 3.88 12.97 0.21
CA MET A 150 3.84 11.59 -0.27
C MET A 150 2.39 11.17 -0.57
N PRO A 151 2.11 10.61 -1.76
CA PRO A 151 0.76 10.11 -2.07
C PRO A 151 0.43 8.90 -1.20
N ARG A 152 -0.83 8.83 -0.73
CA ARG A 152 -1.34 7.68 0.05
C ARG A 152 -1.51 6.46 -0.85
N ASP A 153 -1.17 5.29 -0.30
CA ASP A 153 -1.49 4.01 -0.90
C ASP A 153 -3.00 3.69 -0.75
N VAL A 154 -3.66 3.34 -1.86
CA VAL A 154 -5.11 3.13 -1.95
C VAL A 154 -5.39 1.79 -2.62
N SER A 155 -6.00 0.86 -1.89
CA SER A 155 -6.26 -0.52 -2.34
C SER A 155 -7.11 -0.64 -3.61
N THR A 156 -7.91 0.38 -3.93
CA THR A 156 -8.75 0.42 -5.14
C THR A 156 -8.02 0.96 -6.36
N ARG A 157 -6.79 1.44 -6.22
CA ARG A 157 -5.97 1.99 -7.32
C ARG A 157 -4.74 1.10 -7.54
N TRP A 158 -4.67 0.44 -8.68
CA TRP A 158 -3.58 -0.49 -9.01
C TRP A 158 -2.17 0.11 -8.97
N ASN A 159 -2.04 1.43 -9.12
CA ASN A 159 -0.76 2.14 -9.19
C ASN A 159 -0.39 2.93 -7.92
N SER A 160 -1.23 2.96 -6.87
CA SER A 160 -0.96 3.83 -5.71
C SER A 160 0.29 3.44 -4.93
N THR A 161 0.53 2.13 -4.75
CA THR A 161 1.73 1.65 -4.08
C THR A 161 2.97 2.02 -4.87
N PHE A 162 2.89 1.92 -6.20
CA PHE A 162 3.96 2.30 -7.11
C PHE A 162 4.27 3.81 -7.03
N ASP A 163 3.25 4.66 -7.08
CA ASP A 163 3.42 6.12 -6.99
C ASP A 163 4.00 6.54 -5.62
N MET A 164 3.56 5.91 -4.53
CA MET A 164 4.12 6.11 -3.19
C MET A 164 5.61 5.72 -3.13
N LEU A 165 5.99 4.58 -3.71
CA LEU A 165 7.37 4.12 -3.73
C LEU A 165 8.27 5.00 -4.61
N LEU A 166 7.78 5.44 -5.77
CA LEU A 166 8.51 6.39 -6.61
C LEU A 166 8.80 7.69 -5.85
N PHE A 167 7.79 8.22 -5.15
CA PHE A 167 7.98 9.39 -4.30
C PHE A 167 8.99 9.12 -3.18
N ALA A 168 8.89 7.96 -2.52
CA ALA A 168 9.78 7.61 -1.43
C ALA A 168 11.25 7.51 -1.87
N ILE A 169 11.50 7.06 -3.11
CA ILE A 169 12.85 7.04 -3.68
C ILE A 169 13.33 8.46 -4.00
N GLU A 170 12.47 9.31 -4.59
CA GLU A 170 12.80 10.70 -4.93
C GLU A 170 13.12 11.53 -3.67
N TYR A 171 12.38 11.31 -2.58
CA TYR A 171 12.50 12.04 -1.32
C TYR A 171 13.22 11.25 -0.22
N ARG A 172 13.99 10.24 -0.60
CA ARG A 172 14.62 9.31 0.35
C ARG A 172 15.40 10.02 1.45
N ALA A 173 16.23 11.01 1.11
CA ALA A 173 17.03 11.74 2.10
C ALA A 173 16.18 12.43 3.17
N ALA A 174 15.02 12.98 2.79
CA ALA A 174 14.09 13.60 3.74
C ALA A 174 13.40 12.56 4.61
N ILE A 175 13.02 11.42 4.03
CA ILE A 175 12.37 10.31 4.74
C ILE A 175 13.34 9.68 5.74
N ASP A 176 14.58 9.40 5.33
CA ASP A 176 15.63 8.87 6.21
C ASP A 176 15.87 9.85 7.38
N THR A 177 15.93 11.16 7.11
CA THR A 177 16.05 12.20 8.17
C THR A 177 14.87 12.22 9.14
N MET A 178 13.65 11.96 8.67
CA MET A 178 12.44 11.90 9.51
C MET A 178 12.34 10.57 10.28
N MET A 179 12.99 9.51 9.80
CA MET A 179 12.91 8.16 10.37
C MET A 179 14.09 7.78 11.26
N ASP A 180 15.24 8.46 11.11
CA ASP A 180 16.46 8.24 11.89
C ASP A 180 16.56 9.13 13.15
N LYS A 181 15.60 10.06 13.34
CA LYS A 181 15.45 10.81 14.59
C LYS A 181 14.55 10.06 15.56
#